data_AF-A0A831LPH0-F1
#
_entry.id   AF-A0A831LPH0-F1
#
_cell.length_a   1.000
_cell.length_b   1.000
_cell.length_c   1.000
_cell.angle_alpha   90.00
_cell.angle_beta   90.00
_cell.angle_gamma   90.00
#
_symmetry.space_group_name_H-M   'P 1'
#
loop_
_entity.id
_entity.type
_entity.pdbx_description
1 polymer ?
#
loop_
_entity_poly.entity_id
_entity_poly.type
_entity_poly.pdbx_seq_one_letter_code
_entity_poly.pdbx_strand_id
1 'polypeptide(L)'
;MNGILDFDSFQLSDILENHQEIASSITKKVKIIPHFKEYLKTGYFPFYNEDPQNYFNRLNAILNVIIETDIPAVSEITFETSLKLKKLLAAIASAVPYVPNLVNLRQELFVTDQRTLLRYLDFLEKAEVLSTLSQKAKGSKILHKPDKIYLGNTNYFYALNLHGEEIGTLRETFFQTQLAVSHSLKIPRSGDFIANDKFIFEIGGKNKTQHQIRDLNNAYLVLDDIENSVFNQIPLWLFGFLY
;
A
#
# COMPACT_ATOMS: atom_id res chain seq x y z
N MET A 1 10.86 -0.57 -13.86
CA MET A 1 9.54 -0.47 -14.55
C MET A 1 9.49 -1.40 -15.77
N ASN A 2 8.90 -2.60 -15.63
CA ASN A 2 8.29 -3.40 -16.71
C ASN A 2 8.93 -3.34 -18.11
N GLY A 3 10.26 -3.45 -18.20
CA GLY A 3 11.03 -3.43 -19.45
C GLY A 3 11.10 -2.08 -20.19
N ILE A 4 10.62 -0.99 -19.59
CA ILE A 4 10.64 0.37 -20.18
C ILE A 4 11.98 1.06 -19.93
N LEU A 5 12.58 0.79 -18.78
CA LEU A 5 13.84 1.37 -18.33
C LEU A 5 14.58 0.37 -17.47
N ASP A 6 15.86 0.22 -17.77
CA ASP A 6 16.83 -0.47 -16.93
C ASP A 6 17.56 0.58 -16.08
N PHE A 7 17.43 0.46 -14.77
CA PHE A 7 18.02 1.34 -13.78
C PHE A 7 18.33 0.52 -12.54
N ASP A 8 19.47 0.81 -11.93
CA ASP A 8 19.82 0.25 -10.63
C ASP A 8 18.79 0.68 -9.57
N SER A 9 18.61 -0.17 -8.57
CA SER A 9 17.87 0.20 -7.38
C SER A 9 18.66 1.17 -6.51
N PHE A 10 17.94 2.04 -5.82
CA PHE A 10 18.48 3.06 -4.92
C PHE A 10 18.18 2.68 -3.48
N GLN A 11 19.12 2.96 -2.57
CA GLN A 11 18.80 2.87 -1.15
C GLN A 11 17.86 4.02 -0.76
N LEU A 12 17.08 3.83 0.31
CA LEU A 12 16.24 4.92 0.82
C LEU A 12 17.07 6.17 1.13
N SER A 13 18.28 6.03 1.70
CA SER A 13 19.17 7.16 1.94
C SER A 13 19.51 7.94 0.66
N ASP A 14 19.74 7.24 -0.45
CA ASP A 14 20.05 7.87 -1.73
C ASP A 14 18.87 8.68 -2.25
N ILE A 15 17.64 8.16 -2.13
CA ILE A 15 16.42 8.90 -2.47
C ILE A 15 16.28 10.12 -1.56
N LEU A 16 16.45 9.97 -0.24
CA LEU A 16 16.29 11.08 0.70
C LEU A 16 17.28 12.22 0.45
N GLU A 17 18.53 11.90 0.13
CA GLU A 17 19.63 12.87 -0.03
C GLU A 17 19.77 13.39 -1.47
N ASN A 18 19.55 12.53 -2.47
CA ASN A 18 19.90 12.77 -3.87
C ASN A 18 18.71 12.69 -4.84
N HIS A 19 17.45 12.72 -4.37
CA HIS A 19 16.25 12.60 -5.22
C HIS A 19 16.22 13.54 -6.42
N GLN A 20 16.77 14.76 -6.33
CA GLN A 20 16.75 15.72 -7.46
C GLN A 20 17.62 15.23 -8.62
N GLU A 21 18.83 14.75 -8.32
CA GLU A 21 19.76 14.24 -9.33
C GLU A 21 19.24 12.93 -9.93
N ILE A 22 18.76 12.03 -9.08
CA ILE A 22 18.15 10.76 -9.49
C ILE A 22 16.96 11.03 -10.41
N ALA A 23 16.03 11.89 -9.99
CA ALA A 23 14.85 12.22 -10.77
C ALA A 23 15.19 12.85 -12.12
N SER A 24 16.16 13.77 -12.14
CA SER A 24 16.65 14.37 -13.39
C SER A 24 17.26 13.33 -14.33
N SER A 25 18.02 12.37 -13.81
CA SER A 25 18.65 11.33 -14.61
C SER A 25 17.63 10.41 -15.31
N ILE A 26 16.50 10.13 -14.65
CA ILE A 26 15.43 9.28 -15.16
C ILE A 26 14.54 10.04 -16.15
N THR A 27 14.12 11.26 -15.79
CA THR A 27 13.19 12.08 -16.60
C THR A 27 13.81 12.57 -17.91
N LYS A 28 15.14 12.67 -17.99
CA LYS A 28 15.86 12.89 -19.27
C LYS A 28 15.72 11.72 -20.26
N LYS A 29 15.44 10.51 -19.77
CA LYS A 29 15.37 9.29 -20.58
C LYS A 29 13.92 8.88 -20.89
N VAL A 30 12.97 9.24 -20.03
CA VAL A 30 11.56 8.85 -20.20
C VAL A 30 10.58 9.88 -19.64
N LYS A 31 9.36 9.87 -20.19
CA LYS A 31 8.20 10.51 -19.55
C LYS A 31 7.67 9.61 -18.44
N ILE A 32 8.11 9.84 -17.21
CA ILE A 32 7.89 8.90 -16.10
C ILE A 32 6.44 8.87 -15.62
N ILE A 33 5.74 10.01 -15.64
CA ILE A 33 4.40 10.14 -15.05
C ILE A 33 3.36 9.21 -15.70
N PRO A 34 3.22 9.13 -17.05
CA PRO A 34 2.31 8.16 -17.67
C PRO A 34 2.62 6.71 -17.32
N HIS A 35 3.90 6.33 -17.29
CA HIS A 35 4.30 4.96 -16.94
C HIS A 35 4.02 4.64 -15.47
N PHE A 36 4.25 5.60 -14.58
CA PHE A 36 3.90 5.44 -13.18
C PHE A 36 2.38 5.27 -12.99
N LYS A 37 1.56 6.08 -13.67
CA LYS A 37 0.09 5.94 -13.62
C LYS A 37 -0.41 4.59 -14.15
N GLU A 38 0.27 4.02 -15.15
CA GLU A 38 -0.03 2.68 -15.63
C GLU A 38 0.44 1.59 -14.64
N TYR A 39 1.62 1.78 -14.05
CA TYR A 39 2.16 0.87 -13.04
C TYR A 39 1.20 0.69 -11.86
N LEU A 40 0.61 1.78 -11.37
CA LEU A 40 -0.38 1.74 -10.28
C LEU A 40 -1.64 0.91 -10.61
N LYS A 41 -1.93 0.68 -11.89
CA LYS A 41 -3.10 -0.07 -12.37
C LYS A 41 -2.79 -1.53 -12.62
N THR A 42 -1.71 -1.79 -13.36
CA THR A 42 -1.43 -3.10 -13.94
C THR A 42 0.02 -3.54 -13.71
N GLY A 43 0.91 -2.69 -13.21
CA GLY A 43 2.35 -2.95 -13.22
C GLY A 43 2.92 -3.74 -12.04
N TYR A 44 2.18 -3.95 -10.95
CA TYR A 44 2.65 -4.66 -9.76
C TYR A 44 2.93 -6.15 -10.00
N PHE A 45 2.05 -6.85 -10.72
CA PHE A 45 2.17 -8.30 -10.92
C PHE A 45 2.88 -8.65 -12.24
N PRO A 46 3.74 -9.70 -12.27
CA PRO A 46 4.61 -9.99 -13.42
C PRO A 46 3.86 -10.41 -14.68
N PHE A 47 2.61 -10.88 -14.57
CA PHE A 47 1.78 -11.31 -15.70
C PHE A 47 1.03 -10.16 -16.40
N TYR A 48 1.38 -8.89 -16.13
CA TYR A 48 0.67 -7.70 -16.62
C TYR A 48 0.55 -7.61 -18.15
N ASN A 49 1.48 -8.21 -18.89
CA ASN A 49 1.54 -8.17 -20.34
C ASN A 49 1.11 -9.48 -21.03
N GLU A 50 0.83 -10.55 -20.27
CA GLU A 50 0.48 -11.86 -20.84
C GLU A 50 -0.93 -11.84 -21.48
N ASP A 51 -1.92 -11.27 -20.76
CA ASP A 51 -3.28 -11.07 -21.24
C ASP A 51 -3.88 -9.80 -20.59
N PRO A 52 -3.60 -8.60 -21.15
CA PRO A 52 -4.04 -7.33 -20.57
C PRO A 52 -5.56 -7.20 -20.45
N GLN A 53 -6.34 -7.86 -21.33
CA GLN A 53 -7.81 -7.77 -21.30
C GLN A 53 -8.39 -8.53 -20.10
N ASN A 54 -7.76 -9.62 -19.69
CA ASN A 54 -8.20 -10.43 -18.54
C ASN A 54 -7.41 -10.18 -17.27
N TYR A 55 -6.52 -9.18 -17.24
CA TYR A 55 -5.63 -8.90 -16.11
C TYR A 55 -6.38 -8.84 -14.76
N PHE A 56 -7.44 -8.02 -14.68
CA PHE A 56 -8.22 -7.85 -13.45
C PHE A 56 -9.04 -9.10 -13.09
N ASN A 57 -9.55 -9.82 -14.10
CA ASN A 57 -10.26 -11.09 -13.88
C ASN A 57 -9.31 -12.14 -13.29
N ARG A 58 -8.09 -12.23 -13.82
CA ARG A 58 -7.04 -13.10 -13.29
C ARG A 58 -6.64 -12.70 -11.88
N LEU A 59 -6.52 -11.40 -11.59
CA LEU A 59 -6.18 -10.92 -10.25
C LEU A 59 -7.29 -11.26 -9.23
N ASN A 60 -8.55 -11.12 -9.61
CA ASN A 60 -9.69 -11.59 -8.81
C ASN A 60 -9.67 -13.12 -8.59
N ALA A 61 -9.32 -13.90 -9.62
CA ALA A 61 -9.18 -15.34 -9.47
C ALA A 61 -8.07 -15.70 -8.47
N ILE A 62 -6.93 -14.99 -8.50
CA ILE A 62 -5.84 -15.15 -7.53
C ILE A 62 -6.33 -14.82 -6.11
N LEU A 63 -7.03 -13.71 -5.91
CA LEU A 63 -7.60 -13.36 -4.61
C LEU A 63 -8.55 -14.45 -4.07
N ASN A 64 -9.36 -15.05 -4.96
CA ASN A 64 -10.23 -16.17 -4.58
C ASN A 64 -9.42 -17.41 -4.17
N VAL A 65 -8.39 -17.78 -4.95
CA VAL A 65 -7.50 -18.91 -4.61
C VAL A 65 -6.82 -18.69 -3.26
N ILE A 66 -6.32 -17.49 -2.99
CA ILE A 66 -5.70 -17.15 -1.71
C ILE A 66 -6.69 -17.39 -0.55
N ILE A 67 -7.93 -16.90 -0.67
CA ILE A 67 -8.92 -16.95 0.40
C ILE A 67 -9.56 -18.34 0.58
N GLU A 68 -9.76 -19.07 -0.51
CA GLU A 68 -10.49 -20.36 -0.50
C GLU A 68 -9.58 -21.58 -0.45
N THR A 69 -8.31 -21.44 -0.83
CA THR A 69 -7.36 -22.55 -0.90
C THR A 69 -6.15 -22.30 -0.01
N ASP A 70 -5.42 -21.20 -0.21
CA ASP A 70 -4.11 -21.02 0.42
C ASP A 70 -4.21 -20.75 1.93
N ILE A 71 -5.09 -19.82 2.35
CA ILE A 71 -5.31 -19.54 3.77
C ILE A 71 -5.84 -20.78 4.50
N PRO A 72 -6.90 -21.48 4.03
CA PRO A 72 -7.36 -22.72 4.66
C PRO A 72 -6.30 -23.81 4.81
N ALA A 73 -5.42 -23.96 3.81
CA ALA A 73 -4.37 -24.99 3.83
C ALA A 73 -3.36 -24.82 4.98
N VAL A 74 -3.16 -23.59 5.49
CA VAL A 74 -2.14 -23.29 6.51
C VAL A 74 -2.70 -22.83 7.86
N SER A 75 -4.03 -22.70 7.99
CA SER A 75 -4.66 -22.12 9.18
C SER A 75 -5.81 -22.94 9.78
N GLU A 76 -6.10 -24.13 9.22
CA GLU A 76 -7.16 -25.05 9.66
C GLU A 76 -8.54 -24.37 9.79
N ILE A 77 -8.84 -23.39 8.93
CA ILE A 77 -10.13 -22.69 8.93
C ILE A 77 -11.19 -23.41 8.10
N THR A 78 -12.46 -23.21 8.46
CA THR A 78 -13.60 -23.80 7.76
C THR A 78 -13.97 -23.04 6.50
N PHE A 79 -14.74 -23.67 5.60
CA PHE A 79 -15.32 -22.99 4.42
C PHE A 79 -16.15 -21.74 4.79
N GLU A 80 -16.92 -21.80 5.88
CA GLU A 80 -17.66 -20.65 6.40
C GLU A 80 -16.74 -19.46 6.71
N THR A 81 -15.53 -19.75 7.19
CA THR A 81 -14.51 -18.74 7.47
C THR A 81 -13.99 -18.09 6.19
N SER A 82 -13.73 -18.85 5.13
CA SER A 82 -13.36 -18.31 3.82
C SER A 82 -14.43 -17.35 3.26
N LEU A 83 -15.71 -17.68 3.43
CA LEU A 83 -16.79 -16.76 3.03
C LEU A 83 -16.78 -15.45 3.86
N LYS A 84 -16.50 -15.54 5.16
CA LYS A 84 -16.33 -14.36 6.02
C LYS A 84 -15.11 -13.52 5.63
N LEU A 85 -14.01 -14.14 5.21
CA LEU A 85 -12.82 -13.45 4.69
C LEU A 85 -13.11 -12.68 3.40
N LYS A 86 -13.86 -13.28 2.46
CA LYS A 86 -14.31 -12.57 1.24
C LYS A 86 -15.16 -11.36 1.56
N LYS A 87 -16.13 -11.52 2.46
CA LYS A 87 -16.98 -10.38 2.90
C LYS A 87 -16.17 -9.31 3.62
N LEU A 88 -15.20 -9.70 4.45
CA LEU A 88 -14.30 -8.76 5.12
C LEU A 88 -13.48 -7.95 4.11
N LEU A 89 -12.91 -8.61 3.10
CA LEU A 89 -12.18 -7.94 2.02
C LEU A 89 -13.09 -6.93 1.30
N ALA A 90 -14.32 -7.34 0.94
CA ALA A 90 -15.28 -6.46 0.27
C ALA A 90 -15.65 -5.23 1.14
N ALA A 91 -15.91 -5.45 2.43
CA ALA A 91 -16.24 -4.37 3.36
C ALA A 91 -15.07 -3.37 3.51
N ILE A 92 -13.84 -3.86 3.67
CA ILE A 92 -12.64 -3.01 3.73
C ILE A 92 -12.45 -2.25 2.43
N ALA A 93 -12.54 -2.93 1.29
CA ALA A 93 -12.38 -2.36 -0.05
C ALA A 93 -13.35 -1.19 -0.29
N SER A 94 -14.59 -1.26 0.23
CA SER A 94 -15.58 -0.20 0.08
C SER A 94 -15.30 1.09 0.85
N ALA A 95 -14.29 1.11 1.74
CA ALA A 95 -14.06 2.22 2.66
C ALA A 95 -12.55 2.48 2.92
N VAL A 96 -11.70 2.26 1.91
CA VAL A 96 -10.25 2.48 1.98
C VAL A 96 -9.86 3.98 1.97
N PRO A 97 -8.78 4.42 2.65
CA PRO A 97 -8.02 3.65 3.62
C PRO A 97 -8.90 3.43 4.85
N TYR A 98 -9.06 2.17 5.24
CA TYR A 98 -10.08 1.83 6.21
C TYR A 98 -9.57 2.12 7.61
N VAL A 99 -10.16 3.12 8.26
CA VAL A 99 -9.95 3.39 9.69
C VAL A 99 -10.85 2.44 10.49
N PRO A 100 -10.30 1.46 11.22
CA PRO A 100 -11.10 0.32 11.64
C PRO A 100 -12.18 0.62 12.67
N ASN A 101 -13.45 0.49 12.25
CA ASN A 101 -14.57 0.28 13.16
C ASN A 101 -14.86 -1.21 13.30
N LEU A 102 -14.09 -1.87 14.17
CA LEU A 102 -14.19 -3.31 14.42
C LEU A 102 -15.58 -3.73 14.92
N VAL A 103 -16.35 -2.83 15.54
CA VAL A 103 -17.73 -3.14 15.99
C VAL A 103 -18.64 -3.32 14.78
N ASN A 104 -18.63 -2.35 13.86
CA ASN A 104 -19.45 -2.41 12.64
C ASN A 104 -19.05 -3.61 11.76
N LEU A 105 -17.75 -3.83 11.53
CA LEU A 105 -17.29 -4.99 10.75
C LEU A 105 -17.73 -6.32 11.36
N ARG A 106 -17.67 -6.45 12.69
CA ARG A 106 -18.13 -7.66 13.37
C ARG A 106 -19.62 -7.90 13.19
N GLN A 107 -20.43 -6.84 13.27
CA GLN A 107 -21.87 -6.94 13.07
C GLN A 107 -22.19 -7.37 11.63
N GLU A 108 -21.56 -6.74 10.64
CA GLU A 108 -21.75 -7.07 9.22
C GLU A 108 -21.33 -8.51 8.89
N LEU A 109 -20.27 -9.01 9.52
CA LEU A 109 -19.72 -10.35 9.30
C LEU A 109 -20.31 -11.42 10.22
N PHE A 110 -21.22 -11.07 11.12
CA PHE A 110 -21.74 -11.94 12.17
C PHE A 110 -20.63 -12.62 12.99
N VAL A 111 -19.61 -11.84 13.36
CA VAL A 111 -18.45 -12.28 14.17
C VAL A 111 -18.64 -11.83 15.62
N THR A 112 -18.85 -12.80 16.51
CA THR A 112 -19.21 -12.56 17.91
C THR A 112 -18.06 -12.16 18.82
N ASP A 113 -16.80 -12.34 18.41
CA ASP A 113 -15.63 -11.96 19.21
C ASP A 113 -14.58 -11.18 18.39
N GLN A 114 -13.94 -10.19 19.04
CA GLN A 114 -12.97 -9.33 18.36
C GLN A 114 -11.69 -10.07 17.97
N ARG A 115 -11.29 -11.09 18.73
CA ARG A 115 -10.06 -11.83 18.47
C ARG A 115 -10.16 -12.59 17.16
N THR A 116 -11.33 -13.14 16.83
CA THR A 116 -11.60 -13.78 15.55
C THR A 116 -11.52 -12.80 14.38
N LEU A 117 -12.10 -11.60 14.49
CA LEU A 117 -11.93 -10.58 13.45
C LEU A 117 -10.45 -10.19 13.26
N LEU A 118 -9.71 -10.01 14.37
CA LEU A 118 -8.28 -9.71 14.28
C LEU A 118 -7.46 -10.85 13.65
N ARG A 119 -7.86 -12.11 13.89
CA ARG A 119 -7.27 -13.27 13.19
C ARG A 119 -7.55 -13.24 11.69
N TYR A 120 -8.75 -12.84 11.28
CA TYR A 120 -9.10 -12.72 9.87
C TYR A 120 -8.26 -11.65 9.16
N LEU A 121 -8.07 -10.51 9.81
CA LEU A 121 -7.16 -9.47 9.33
C LEU A 121 -5.71 -9.98 9.25
N ASP A 122 -5.23 -10.71 10.25
CA ASP A 122 -3.90 -11.33 10.26
C ASP A 122 -3.72 -12.35 9.13
N PHE A 123 -4.75 -13.14 8.81
CA PHE A 123 -4.71 -14.06 7.66
C PHE A 123 -4.58 -13.33 6.33
N LEU A 124 -5.40 -12.30 6.10
CA LEU A 124 -5.35 -11.50 4.87
C LEU A 124 -4.05 -10.70 4.76
N GLU A 125 -3.50 -10.23 5.88
CA GLU A 125 -2.22 -9.52 5.90
C GLU A 125 -1.05 -10.45 5.61
N LYS A 126 -0.99 -11.64 6.23
CA LYS A 126 0.05 -12.64 5.94
C LYS A 126 0.02 -13.15 4.51
N ALA A 127 -1.17 -13.12 3.89
CA ALA A 127 -1.35 -13.46 2.49
C ALA A 127 -1.15 -12.25 1.55
N GLU A 128 -0.69 -11.11 2.07
CA GLU A 128 -0.42 -9.88 1.32
C GLU A 128 -1.64 -9.30 0.58
N VAL A 129 -2.85 -9.73 0.95
CA VAL A 129 -4.11 -9.20 0.40
C VAL A 129 -4.42 -7.83 1.01
N LEU A 130 -4.07 -7.65 2.29
CA LEU A 130 -4.19 -6.41 3.05
C LEU A 130 -2.84 -6.04 3.65
N SER A 131 -2.73 -4.79 4.08
CA SER A 131 -1.63 -4.37 4.95
C SER A 131 -2.16 -3.46 6.05
N THR A 132 -1.73 -3.72 7.29
CA THR A 132 -2.21 -3.03 8.48
C THR A 132 -1.10 -2.19 9.09
N LEU A 133 -1.46 -0.98 9.52
CA LEU A 133 -0.56 -0.05 10.19
C LEU A 133 -1.06 0.32 11.57
N SER A 134 -0.12 0.53 12.49
CA SER A 134 -0.37 0.90 13.87
C SER A 134 0.65 1.94 14.33
N GLN A 135 0.32 2.72 15.35
CA GLN A 135 1.28 3.61 16.01
C GLN A 135 2.36 2.84 16.78
N LYS A 136 2.01 1.65 17.26
CA LYS A 136 2.92 0.78 18.00
C LYS A 136 3.63 -0.18 17.06
N ALA A 137 4.90 -0.48 17.36
CA ALA A 137 5.63 -1.53 16.65
C ALA A 137 4.90 -2.87 16.77
N LYS A 138 4.94 -3.68 15.71
CA LYS A 138 4.51 -5.08 15.77
C LYS A 138 5.47 -5.86 16.68
N GLY A 139 5.15 -5.90 17.98
CA GLY A 139 5.83 -6.71 19.00
C GLY A 139 5.18 -8.09 19.16
N SER A 140 5.95 -9.06 19.65
CA SER A 140 5.62 -10.50 19.62
C SER A 140 4.26 -10.89 20.22
N LYS A 141 3.55 -11.79 19.50
CA LYS A 141 2.45 -12.68 19.93
C LYS A 141 1.05 -12.10 20.16
N ILE A 142 0.83 -10.78 20.22
CA ILE A 142 -0.51 -10.22 20.48
C ILE A 142 -1.10 -9.61 19.21
N LEU A 143 -2.27 -10.11 18.80
CA LEU A 143 -3.09 -9.49 17.76
C LEU A 143 -3.63 -8.16 18.28
N HIS A 144 -3.10 -7.06 17.78
CA HIS A 144 -3.55 -5.72 18.12
C HIS A 144 -4.54 -5.19 17.09
N LYS A 145 -5.44 -4.30 17.54
CA LYS A 145 -6.30 -3.53 16.63
C LYS A 145 -5.40 -2.61 15.79
N PRO A 146 -5.47 -2.68 14.45
CA PRO A 146 -4.77 -1.73 13.61
C PRO A 146 -5.47 -0.37 13.60
N ASP A 147 -4.68 0.67 13.35
CA ASP A 147 -5.12 2.06 13.27
C ASP A 147 -5.57 2.42 11.84
N LYS A 148 -4.90 1.88 10.82
CA LYS A 148 -5.29 1.96 9.40
C LYS A 148 -5.11 0.61 8.71
N ILE A 149 -5.96 0.32 7.72
CA ILE A 149 -5.88 -0.85 6.85
C ILE A 149 -5.91 -0.40 5.39
N TYR A 150 -4.98 -0.92 4.60
CA TYR A 150 -4.84 -0.71 3.17
C TYR A 150 -5.02 -2.04 2.43
N LEU A 151 -5.38 -1.97 1.14
CA LEU A 151 -5.21 -3.12 0.25
C LEU A 151 -3.71 -3.39 0.06
N GLY A 152 -3.36 -4.65 -0.19
CA GLY A 152 -1.97 -5.07 -0.29
C GLY A 152 -1.19 -4.49 -1.47
N ASN A 153 -1.88 -3.95 -2.48
CA ASN A 153 -1.31 -3.17 -3.57
C ASN A 153 -2.38 -2.34 -4.29
N THR A 154 -1.94 -1.42 -5.15
CA THR A 154 -2.83 -0.54 -5.91
C THR A 154 -3.64 -1.26 -6.98
N ASN A 155 -3.13 -2.37 -7.53
CA ASN A 155 -3.81 -3.12 -8.59
C ASN A 155 -5.08 -3.82 -8.07
N TYR A 156 -5.11 -4.17 -6.78
CA TYR A 156 -6.33 -4.69 -6.14
C TYR A 156 -7.49 -3.71 -6.14
N PHE A 157 -7.25 -2.39 -6.13
CA PHE A 157 -8.34 -1.40 -6.24
C PHE A 157 -9.09 -1.57 -7.56
N TYR A 158 -8.34 -1.77 -8.64
CA TYR A 158 -8.91 -1.93 -9.97
C TYR A 158 -9.55 -3.31 -10.15
N ALA A 159 -8.94 -4.38 -9.62
CA ALA A 159 -9.54 -5.72 -9.68
C ALA A 159 -10.86 -5.80 -8.92
N LEU A 160 -10.96 -5.18 -7.75
CA LEU A 160 -12.19 -5.16 -6.94
C LEU A 160 -13.22 -4.12 -7.43
N ASN A 161 -13.02 -3.52 -8.61
CA ASN A 161 -13.88 -2.50 -9.23
C ASN A 161 -14.18 -1.31 -8.30
N LEU A 162 -13.18 -0.89 -7.52
CA LEU A 162 -13.26 0.32 -6.72
C LEU A 162 -13.06 1.52 -7.65
N HIS A 163 -14.16 2.06 -8.18
CA HIS A 163 -14.17 3.25 -9.03
C HIS A 163 -14.55 4.49 -8.18
N GLY A 164 -13.67 5.49 -8.06
CA GLY A 164 -13.97 6.71 -7.30
C GLY A 164 -12.74 7.51 -6.85
N GLU A 165 -12.97 8.62 -6.13
CA GLU A 165 -12.01 9.65 -5.66
C GLU A 165 -10.97 9.13 -4.62
N GLU A 166 -10.40 7.95 -4.82
CA GLU A 166 -9.46 7.28 -3.90
C GLU A 166 -7.99 7.57 -4.22
N ILE A 167 -7.69 8.67 -4.92
CA ILE A 167 -6.33 8.93 -5.41
C ILE A 167 -5.33 9.17 -4.26
N GLY A 168 -5.79 9.73 -3.13
CA GLY A 168 -4.97 9.83 -1.92
C GLY A 168 -4.57 8.46 -1.39
N THR A 169 -5.57 7.58 -1.26
CA THR A 169 -5.44 6.19 -0.84
C THR A 169 -4.51 5.38 -1.73
N LEU A 170 -4.61 5.55 -3.05
CA LEU A 170 -3.71 4.90 -4.01
C LEU A 170 -2.26 5.32 -3.82
N ARG A 171 -2.00 6.62 -3.56
CA ARG A 171 -0.64 7.12 -3.31
C ARG A 171 -0.05 6.55 -2.03
N GLU A 172 -0.84 6.57 -0.96
CA GLU A 172 -0.45 6.01 0.34
C GLU A 172 -0.19 4.50 0.21
N THR A 173 -1.06 3.77 -0.49
CA THR A 173 -0.89 2.32 -0.73
C THR A 173 0.38 2.04 -1.51
N PHE A 174 0.63 2.77 -2.60
CA PHE A 174 1.88 2.61 -3.34
C PHE A 174 3.09 2.89 -2.45
N PHE A 175 3.12 4.03 -1.76
CA PHE A 175 4.21 4.39 -0.87
C PHE A 175 4.49 3.31 0.18
N GLN A 176 3.44 2.84 0.86
CA GLN A 176 3.53 1.81 1.87
C GLN A 176 4.07 0.51 1.31
N THR A 177 3.55 0.05 0.16
CA THR A 177 3.98 -1.21 -0.45
C THR A 177 5.44 -1.19 -0.86
N GLN A 178 5.96 -0.07 -1.37
CA GLN A 178 7.36 0.03 -1.73
C GLN A 178 8.28 0.07 -0.50
N LEU A 179 7.93 0.86 0.52
CA LEU A 179 8.78 1.00 1.72
C LEU A 179 8.74 -0.24 2.62
N ALA A 180 7.59 -0.89 2.75
CA ALA A 180 7.39 -2.01 3.67
C ALA A 180 8.25 -3.24 3.34
N VAL A 181 8.78 -3.34 2.12
CA VAL A 181 9.67 -4.45 1.70
C VAL A 181 10.92 -4.51 2.58
N SER A 182 11.53 -3.37 2.86
CA SER A 182 12.83 -3.30 3.54
C SER A 182 12.82 -2.43 4.80
N HIS A 183 11.72 -1.74 5.09
CA HIS A 183 11.65 -0.77 6.20
C HIS A 183 10.38 -0.95 7.04
N SER A 184 10.52 -0.76 8.35
CA SER A 184 9.36 -0.81 9.24
C SER A 184 8.55 0.48 9.10
N LEU A 185 7.24 0.37 8.90
CA LEU A 185 6.33 1.50 8.82
C LEU A 185 5.36 1.53 10.02
N LYS A 186 5.09 2.73 10.52
CA LYS A 186 4.09 3.00 11.57
C LYS A 186 3.34 4.29 11.27
N ILE A 187 2.27 4.52 12.02
CA ILE A 187 1.55 5.79 12.00
C ILE A 187 2.17 6.74 13.03
N PRO A 188 2.69 7.92 12.62
CA PRO A 188 3.19 8.92 13.55
C PRO A 188 2.05 9.73 14.19
N ARG A 189 2.39 10.65 15.10
CA ARG A 189 1.44 11.64 15.62
C ARG A 189 1.10 12.73 14.60
N SER A 190 2.01 13.00 13.67
CA SER A 190 1.88 13.96 12.58
C SER A 190 2.63 13.46 11.36
N GLY A 191 2.08 13.65 10.17
CA GLY A 191 2.48 12.93 8.96
C GLY A 191 1.64 11.66 8.74
N ASP A 192 1.80 11.04 7.58
CA ASP A 192 1.10 9.81 7.21
C ASP A 192 1.84 8.55 7.66
N PHE A 193 3.18 8.55 7.53
CA PHE A 193 4.03 7.41 7.86
C PHE A 193 5.29 7.84 8.61
N ILE A 194 5.78 6.96 9.49
CA ILE A 194 7.14 6.99 10.00
C ILE A 194 7.85 5.69 9.67
N ALA A 195 8.99 5.82 8.97
CA ALA A 195 9.84 4.70 8.60
C ALA A 195 11.03 4.57 9.55
N ASN A 196 11.31 3.34 9.98
CA ASN A 196 12.43 2.97 10.86
C ASN A 196 12.53 3.85 12.12
N ASP A 197 11.38 4.29 12.65
CA ASP A 197 11.26 5.21 13.79
C ASP A 197 12.05 6.53 13.65
N LYS A 198 12.40 6.92 12.41
CA LYS A 198 13.33 8.04 12.14
C LYS A 198 12.80 9.03 11.11
N PHE A 199 12.29 8.54 9.98
CA PHE A 199 11.94 9.38 8.84
C PHE A 199 10.43 9.53 8.73
N ILE A 200 9.92 10.76 8.71
CA ILE A 200 8.49 11.05 8.63
C ILE A 200 8.14 11.43 7.19
N PHE A 201 7.03 10.89 6.70
CA PHE A 201 6.56 11.13 5.35
C PHE A 201 5.11 11.61 5.36
N GLU A 202 4.87 12.70 4.63
CA GLU A 202 3.54 13.20 4.29
C GLU A 202 3.32 12.95 2.80
N ILE A 203 2.22 12.30 2.43
CA ILE A 203 1.95 11.91 1.05
C ILE A 203 0.84 12.81 0.49
N GLY A 204 0.99 13.24 -0.76
CA GLY A 204 -0.02 14.07 -1.38
C GLY A 204 0.09 14.20 -2.89
N GLY A 205 -0.89 14.88 -3.49
CA GLY A 205 -0.78 15.32 -4.87
C GLY A 205 0.08 16.58 -4.98
N LYS A 206 0.46 16.97 -6.20
CA LYS A 206 1.31 18.14 -6.52
C LYS A 206 1.08 19.45 -5.74
N ASN A 207 -0.13 19.70 -5.24
CA ASN A 207 -0.49 20.93 -4.52
C ASN A 207 -0.42 20.79 -2.98
N LYS A 208 -0.07 19.61 -2.46
CA LYS A 208 0.06 19.38 -1.01
C LYS A 208 1.20 20.24 -0.46
N THR A 209 1.02 20.77 0.75
CA THR A 209 2.02 21.61 1.42
C THR A 209 2.58 20.91 2.64
N GLN A 210 3.75 21.36 3.12
CA GLN A 210 4.44 20.79 4.29
C GLN A 210 3.79 21.15 5.64
N HIS A 211 2.56 21.66 5.67
CA HIS A 211 1.93 22.19 6.89
C HIS A 211 1.92 21.17 8.05
N GLN A 212 1.68 19.88 7.77
CA GLN A 212 1.61 18.84 8.80
C GLN A 212 2.97 18.47 9.39
N ILE A 213 4.06 18.74 8.67
CA ILE A 213 5.40 18.25 9.00
C ILE A 213 6.45 19.36 9.14
N ARG A 214 6.02 20.63 9.08
CA ARG A 214 6.90 21.80 9.01
C ARG A 214 7.94 21.88 10.13
N ASP A 215 7.55 21.52 11.35
CA ASP A 215 8.41 21.63 12.54
C ASP A 215 9.04 20.29 12.95
N LEU A 216 9.00 19.30 12.05
CA LEU A 216 9.54 17.96 12.28
C LEU A 216 10.90 17.81 11.60
N ASN A 217 11.85 17.24 12.34
CA ASN A 217 13.14 16.83 11.78
C ASN A 217 12.98 15.53 10.97
N ASN A 218 13.83 15.34 9.96
CA ASN A 218 13.81 14.15 9.09
C ASN A 218 12.43 13.91 8.44
N ALA A 219 11.75 14.99 8.07
CA ALA A 219 10.41 14.94 7.49
C ALA A 219 10.41 15.37 6.02
N TYR A 220 9.72 14.57 5.20
CA TYR A 220 9.70 14.71 3.74
C TYR A 220 8.27 14.73 3.21
N LEU A 221 8.04 15.58 2.21
CA LEU A 221 6.77 15.67 1.50
C LEU A 221 6.87 14.87 0.21
N VAL A 222 6.14 13.77 0.13
CA VAL A 222 6.14 12.87 -1.02
C VAL A 222 4.98 13.24 -1.94
N LEU A 223 5.28 13.61 -3.17
CA LEU A 223 4.32 14.23 -4.09
C LEU A 223 4.10 13.40 -5.36
N ASP A 224 2.84 13.17 -5.66
CA ASP A 224 2.39 12.63 -6.94
C ASP A 224 2.24 13.73 -8.01
N ASP A 225 2.32 13.32 -9.28
CA ASP A 225 2.18 14.18 -10.48
C ASP A 225 3.27 15.25 -10.60
N ILE A 226 4.48 14.96 -10.09
CA ILE A 226 5.68 15.81 -10.24
C ILE A 226 6.88 15.00 -10.75
N GLU A 227 7.71 15.63 -11.58
CA GLU A 227 8.97 15.05 -12.08
C GLU A 227 10.19 15.62 -11.37
N ASN A 228 10.09 16.88 -10.94
CA ASN A 228 11.14 17.61 -10.26
C ASN A 228 10.62 18.09 -8.92
N SER A 229 11.53 18.27 -7.97
CA SER A 229 11.22 18.65 -6.60
C SER A 229 12.31 19.56 -6.05
N VAL A 230 12.02 20.20 -4.92
CA VAL A 230 12.93 21.11 -4.23
C VAL A 230 12.97 20.78 -2.74
N PHE A 231 14.15 20.94 -2.13
CA PHE A 231 14.37 20.73 -0.70
C PHE A 231 13.93 19.34 -0.24
N ASN A 232 12.96 19.25 0.70
CA ASN A 232 12.48 17.98 1.25
C ASN A 232 11.24 17.43 0.52
N GLN A 233 11.02 17.84 -0.73
CA GLN A 233 9.97 17.27 -1.57
C GLN A 233 10.54 16.11 -2.38
N ILE A 234 9.83 14.99 -2.47
CA ILE A 234 10.30 13.81 -3.19
C ILE A 234 9.19 13.33 -4.13
N PRO A 235 9.46 13.14 -5.44
CA PRO A 235 8.49 12.55 -6.33
C PRO A 235 8.12 11.13 -5.89
N LEU A 236 6.82 10.86 -5.75
CA LEU A 236 6.31 9.58 -5.25
C LEU A 236 6.83 8.39 -6.06
N TRP A 237 6.92 8.53 -7.37
CA TRP A 237 7.34 7.44 -8.26
C TRP A 237 8.79 6.96 -8.03
N LEU A 238 9.65 7.76 -7.39
CA LEU A 238 11.03 7.33 -7.07
C LEU A 238 11.06 6.15 -6.13
N PHE A 239 10.06 6.03 -5.24
CA PHE A 239 10.01 4.93 -4.27
C PHE A 239 9.82 3.57 -4.96
N GLY A 240 9.39 3.53 -6.23
CA GLY A 240 9.35 2.30 -7.03
C GLY A 240 10.70 1.80 -7.54
N PHE A 241 11.81 2.44 -7.15
CA PHE A 241 13.18 2.06 -7.49
C PHE A 241 13.99 1.63 -6.27
N LEU A 242 13.35 1.25 -5.15
CA LEU A 242 14.05 0.88 -3.92
C LEU A 242 14.70 -0.52 -3.93
N TYR A 243 14.36 -1.36 -4.92
CA TYR A 243 14.84 -2.74 -5.03
C TYR A 243 14.84 -3.23 -6.48
#